data_AF-A0A4U6XH44-F1
#
_entry.id   AF-A0A4U6XH44-F1
#
_cell.length_a   1.000
_cell.length_b   1.000
_cell.length_c   1.000
_cell.angle_alpha   90.00
_cell.angle_beta   90.00
_cell.angle_gamma   90.00
#
_symmetry.space_group_name_H-M   'P 1'
#
loop_
_entity.id
_entity.type
_entity.pdbx_description
1 polymer ?
#
loop_
_entity_poly.entity_id
_entity_poly.type
_entity_poly.pdbx_seq_one_letter_code
_entity_poly.pdbx_strand_id
1 'polypeptide(L)'
;MDPFNKLPAELRVKILVKIRCRRTTSRLVQASPIMREQYLTSRAHITRTLLALDLDAEMVRDAMAVILCSPQYSSGGYATFLDRRRCRYCEAQQLSNLLLEPLTDRNRTLIDELDKLHGRLLFFIEDYLTKATAVFPPREYRCLSVFSPRQTQLTFKGQPISARFDAENLTGPERKRLLRAFLRYELGSLTWQMGDISECRENKRHECLHTGSEHRLRRKPSPGDEDAMFCIHTYPDPLDREAIRCVHTYLESLYGAMFAQCADSELPSSSRRLDAGYYLDAFYAHPDDYLFAMGAEGRLPGTSHLASFGFGLVTPLLRSATSGGRQGRARLKRWFRDANFSYVMGDVLRWYPHLGDSFYAAAAAAAEGEAYKRGPAMYRMLCPRISNTFKTHKKLYRQRAWVFFDDDRLIHLLAESRIFRRRKTSSRRNLITRTLNGTRGGCGDRRLMRLLLQINHRSGTADNAGHLLKTR
;
A
#
# COMPACT_ATOMS: atom_id res chain seq x y z
N MET A 1 24.96 -29.59 -23.55
CA MET A 1 23.68 -29.83 -24.25
C MET A 1 22.59 -29.06 -23.53
N ASP A 2 21.80 -28.24 -24.22
CA ASP A 2 20.68 -27.50 -23.62
C ASP A 2 19.54 -28.48 -23.27
N PRO A 3 19.08 -28.57 -22.00
CA PRO A 3 18.05 -29.53 -21.59
C PRO A 3 16.69 -29.28 -22.25
N PHE A 4 16.43 -28.05 -22.71
CA PHE A 4 15.17 -27.67 -23.34
C PHE A 4 15.11 -28.03 -24.84
N ASN A 5 16.22 -28.49 -25.43
CA ASN A 5 16.28 -28.79 -26.86
C ASN A 5 15.37 -29.97 -27.27
N LYS A 6 15.07 -30.88 -26.33
CA LYS A 6 14.17 -32.01 -26.56
C LYS A 6 12.68 -31.66 -26.38
N LEU A 7 12.36 -30.44 -25.92
CA LEU A 7 10.99 -30.05 -25.63
C LEU A 7 10.33 -29.38 -26.85
N PRO A 8 9.09 -29.78 -27.20
CA PRO A 8 8.27 -29.05 -28.17
C PRO A 8 8.14 -27.56 -27.82
N ALA A 9 7.98 -26.72 -28.85
CA ALA A 9 7.86 -25.27 -28.70
C ALA A 9 6.71 -24.88 -27.76
N GLU A 10 5.60 -25.62 -27.81
CA GLU A 10 4.41 -25.40 -26.99
C GLU A 10 4.71 -25.61 -25.50
N LEU A 11 5.52 -26.62 -25.16
CA LEU A 11 5.92 -26.86 -23.77
C LEU A 11 6.89 -25.78 -23.29
N ARG A 12 7.82 -25.33 -24.14
CA ARG A 12 8.73 -24.23 -23.83
C ARG A 12 7.96 -22.95 -23.52
N VAL A 13 6.94 -22.61 -24.32
CA VAL A 13 6.04 -21.47 -24.06
C VAL A 13 5.27 -21.65 -22.76
N LYS A 14 4.69 -22.84 -22.50
CA LYS A 14 3.98 -23.13 -21.24
C LYS A 14 4.87 -22.95 -20.01
N ILE A 15 6.14 -23.36 -20.09
CA ILE A 15 7.13 -23.14 -19.01
C ILE A 15 7.33 -21.64 -18.79
N LEU A 16 7.56 -20.86 -19.85
CA LEU A 16 7.77 -19.41 -19.76
C LEU A 16 6.56 -18.69 -19.14
N VAL A 17 5.33 -19.11 -19.48
CA VAL A 17 4.09 -18.57 -18.90
C VAL A 17 3.93 -18.97 -17.43
N LYS A 18 4.31 -20.20 -17.06
CA LYS A 18 4.16 -20.71 -15.68
C LYS A 18 5.09 -20.04 -14.68
N ILE A 19 6.26 -19.58 -15.10
CA ILE A 19 7.24 -18.93 -14.23
C ILE A 19 6.69 -17.63 -13.61
N ARG A 20 5.86 -16.86 -14.34
CA ARG A 20 5.19 -15.60 -13.89
C ARG A 20 6.09 -14.53 -13.23
N CYS A 21 7.41 -14.73 -13.16
CA CYS A 21 8.40 -13.80 -12.66
C CYS A 21 9.41 -13.44 -13.75
N ARG A 22 9.52 -12.14 -14.01
CA ARG A 22 10.46 -11.62 -15.00
C ARG A 22 11.91 -11.94 -14.68
N ARG A 23 12.27 -12.03 -13.39
CA ARG A 23 13.65 -12.32 -12.96
C ARG A 23 14.01 -13.76 -13.31
N THR A 24 13.16 -14.70 -12.92
CA THR A 24 13.32 -16.13 -13.21
C THR A 24 13.30 -16.39 -14.72
N THR A 25 12.37 -15.77 -15.46
CA THR A 25 12.34 -15.82 -16.93
C THR A 25 13.62 -15.26 -17.54
N SER A 26 14.12 -14.11 -17.06
CA SER A 26 15.37 -13.53 -17.57
C SER A 26 16.58 -14.40 -17.30
N ARG A 27 16.67 -15.04 -16.13
CA ARG A 27 17.76 -15.98 -15.81
C ARG A 27 17.69 -17.22 -16.69
N LEU A 28 16.50 -17.76 -16.90
CA LEU A 28 16.27 -18.92 -17.77
C LEU A 28 16.69 -18.63 -19.22
N VAL A 29 16.26 -17.49 -19.75
CA VAL A 29 16.60 -17.04 -21.11
C VAL A 29 18.09 -16.72 -21.25
N GLN A 30 18.78 -16.32 -20.18
CA GLN A 30 20.23 -16.15 -20.20
C GLN A 30 20.97 -17.50 -20.16
N ALA A 31 20.44 -18.48 -19.43
CA ALA A 31 21.06 -19.78 -19.25
C ALA A 31 20.81 -20.76 -20.42
N SER A 32 19.70 -20.60 -21.16
CA SER A 32 19.31 -21.48 -22.26
C SER A 32 19.08 -20.70 -23.57
N PRO A 33 19.94 -20.89 -24.58
CA PRO A 33 19.75 -20.32 -25.92
C PRO A 33 18.42 -20.74 -26.57
N ILE A 34 17.99 -21.99 -26.36
CA ILE A 34 16.73 -22.51 -26.94
C ILE A 34 15.51 -21.83 -26.30
N MET A 35 15.55 -21.58 -24.99
CA MET A 35 14.50 -20.82 -24.31
C MET A 35 14.53 -19.34 -24.69
N ARG A 36 15.71 -18.78 -24.98
CA ARG A 36 15.83 -17.40 -25.48
C ARG A 36 15.19 -17.24 -26.85
N GLU A 37 15.50 -18.12 -27.78
CA GLU A 37 14.91 -18.09 -29.12
C GLU A 37 13.39 -18.23 -29.03
N GLN A 38 12.89 -19.20 -28.26
CA GLN A 38 11.45 -19.35 -28.05
C GLN A 38 10.80 -18.11 -27.43
N TYR A 39 11.46 -17.51 -26.43
CA TYR A 39 10.95 -16.30 -25.78
C TYR A 39 10.85 -15.13 -26.76
N LEU A 40 11.83 -14.96 -27.65
CA LEU A 40 11.82 -13.91 -28.67
C LEU A 40 10.72 -14.16 -29.71
N THR A 41 10.60 -15.39 -30.22
CA THR A 41 9.60 -15.77 -31.23
C THR A 41 8.17 -15.64 -30.70
N SER A 42 7.92 -16.01 -29.44
CA SER A 42 6.59 -15.99 -28.83
C SER A 42 6.37 -14.82 -27.86
N ARG A 43 7.21 -13.78 -27.91
CA ARG A 43 7.22 -12.69 -26.91
C ARG A 43 5.84 -12.04 -26.72
N ALA A 44 5.20 -11.63 -27.81
CA ALA A 44 3.91 -10.95 -27.75
C ALA A 44 2.81 -11.83 -27.13
N HIS A 45 2.81 -13.13 -27.47
CA HIS A 45 1.86 -14.09 -26.90
C HIS A 45 2.12 -14.28 -25.40
N ILE A 46 3.37 -14.55 -25.01
CA ILE A 46 3.76 -14.74 -23.61
C ILE A 46 3.39 -13.51 -22.77
N THR A 47 3.74 -12.30 -23.24
CA THR A 47 3.42 -11.04 -22.55
C THR A 47 1.91 -10.89 -22.34
N ARG A 48 1.10 -11.10 -23.37
CA ARG A 48 -0.37 -11.00 -23.24
C ARG A 48 -0.93 -12.03 -22.27
N THR A 49 -0.47 -13.27 -22.34
CA THR A 49 -0.94 -14.32 -21.43
C THR A 49 -0.59 -13.98 -20.00
N LEU A 50 0.63 -13.49 -19.73
CA LEU A 50 1.03 -13.06 -18.38
C LEU A 50 0.19 -11.88 -17.88
N LEU A 51 -0.07 -10.88 -18.73
CA LEU A 51 -0.93 -9.75 -18.39
C LEU A 51 -2.37 -10.19 -18.11
N ALA A 52 -2.95 -11.09 -18.92
CA ALA A 52 -4.31 -11.60 -18.73
C ALA A 52 -4.47 -12.45 -17.45
N LEU A 53 -3.38 -13.06 -16.96
CA LEU A 53 -3.40 -13.79 -15.69
C LEU A 53 -3.44 -12.85 -14.47
N ASP A 54 -2.88 -11.65 -14.61
CA ASP A 54 -2.69 -10.66 -13.53
C ASP A 54 -3.72 -9.52 -13.55
N LEU A 55 -4.25 -9.16 -14.72
CA LEU A 55 -5.17 -8.05 -14.93
C LEU A 55 -6.51 -8.58 -15.44
N ASP A 56 -7.60 -8.20 -14.77
CA ASP A 56 -8.95 -8.38 -15.31
C ASP A 56 -9.33 -7.23 -16.27
N ALA A 57 -10.49 -7.35 -16.93
CA ALA A 57 -10.94 -6.36 -17.90
C ALA A 57 -11.08 -4.95 -17.31
N GLU A 58 -11.47 -4.84 -16.03
CA GLU A 58 -11.58 -3.54 -15.36
C GLU A 58 -10.19 -2.93 -15.15
N MET A 59 -9.24 -3.73 -14.69
CA MET A 59 -7.86 -3.31 -14.50
C MET A 59 -7.18 -2.95 -15.82
N VAL A 60 -7.52 -3.63 -16.93
CA VAL A 60 -7.01 -3.23 -18.26
C VAL A 60 -7.53 -1.84 -18.63
N ARG A 61 -8.81 -1.53 -18.41
CA ARG A 61 -9.36 -0.17 -18.64
C ARG A 61 -8.66 0.87 -17.77
N ASP A 62 -8.54 0.61 -16.47
CA ASP A 62 -7.89 1.52 -15.52
C ASP A 62 -6.43 1.77 -15.93
N ALA A 63 -5.73 0.72 -16.39
CA ALA A 63 -4.36 0.81 -16.88
C ALA A 63 -4.24 1.62 -18.17
N MET A 64 -5.17 1.46 -19.11
CA MET A 64 -5.22 2.27 -20.32
C MET A 64 -5.46 3.74 -19.99
N ALA A 65 -6.35 4.03 -19.04
CA ALA A 65 -6.58 5.40 -18.57
C ALA A 65 -5.29 6.01 -18.00
N VAL A 66 -4.54 5.27 -17.18
CA VAL A 66 -3.25 5.72 -16.66
C VAL A 66 -2.24 6.01 -17.78
N ILE A 67 -2.11 5.11 -18.76
CA ILE A 67 -1.15 5.23 -19.87
C ILE A 67 -1.48 6.45 -20.73
N LEU A 68 -2.74 6.59 -21.14
CA LEU A 68 -3.17 7.66 -22.04
C LEU A 68 -3.16 9.03 -21.33
N CYS A 69 -3.49 9.10 -20.04
CA CYS A 69 -3.48 10.34 -19.27
C CYS A 69 -2.07 10.79 -18.81
N SER A 70 -1.04 9.98 -19.05
CA SER A 70 0.33 10.29 -18.67
C SER A 70 0.86 11.55 -19.38
N PRO A 71 1.54 12.48 -18.67
CA PRO A 71 1.92 13.79 -19.20
C PRO A 71 2.93 13.74 -20.36
N GLN A 72 3.56 12.60 -20.62
CA GLN A 72 4.47 12.39 -21.76
C GLN A 72 3.81 12.67 -23.12
N TYR A 73 2.48 12.69 -23.17
CA TYR A 73 1.69 12.92 -24.38
C TYR A 73 0.99 14.29 -24.42
N SER A 74 1.36 15.23 -23.55
CA SER A 74 0.61 16.48 -23.40
C SER A 74 1.49 17.71 -23.51
N SER A 75 1.48 18.34 -24.70
CA SER A 75 1.96 19.71 -24.92
C SER A 75 0.75 20.65 -24.98
N GLY A 76 0.64 21.60 -24.05
CA GLY A 76 -0.46 22.57 -23.99
C GLY A 76 -0.65 23.23 -22.61
N GLY A 77 -1.44 24.29 -22.55
CA GLY A 77 -1.80 24.98 -21.29
C GLY A 77 -2.71 24.15 -20.38
N TYR A 78 -2.90 24.58 -19.13
CA TYR A 78 -3.57 23.81 -18.08
C TYR A 78 -5.03 23.42 -18.42
N ALA A 79 -5.80 24.33 -19.03
CA ALA A 79 -7.18 24.03 -19.45
C ALA A 79 -7.26 23.00 -20.59
N THR A 80 -6.41 23.12 -21.61
CA THR A 80 -6.32 22.14 -22.71
C THR A 80 -5.75 20.80 -22.25
N PHE A 81 -5.00 20.78 -21.15
CA PHE A 81 -4.48 19.57 -20.53
C PHE A 81 -5.57 18.73 -19.84
N LEU A 82 -6.51 19.39 -19.13
CA LEU A 82 -7.61 18.71 -18.45
C LEU A 82 -8.62 18.10 -19.44
N ASP A 83 -9.01 18.86 -20.47
CA ASP A 83 -9.95 18.35 -21.49
C ASP A 83 -9.36 17.18 -22.29
N ARG A 84 -8.05 17.22 -22.60
CA ARG A 84 -7.37 16.09 -23.25
C ARG A 84 -7.32 14.85 -22.35
N ARG A 85 -7.14 15.01 -21.04
CA ARG A 85 -7.17 13.86 -20.11
C ARG A 85 -8.58 13.27 -19.99
N ARG A 86 -9.63 14.10 -20.01
CA ARG A 86 -11.03 13.65 -20.04
C ARG A 86 -11.34 12.81 -21.28
N CYS A 87 -11.01 13.29 -22.48
CA CYS A 87 -11.21 12.54 -23.72
C CYS A 87 -10.49 11.19 -23.70
N ARG A 88 -9.24 11.16 -23.22
CA ARG A 88 -8.44 9.94 -23.13
C ARG A 88 -8.95 8.93 -22.12
N TYR A 89 -9.55 9.39 -21.01
CA TYR A 89 -10.23 8.50 -20.07
C TYR A 89 -11.44 7.82 -20.72
N CYS A 90 -12.24 8.55 -21.49
CA CYS A 90 -13.35 7.99 -22.25
C CYS A 90 -12.87 7.00 -23.33
N GLU A 91 -11.79 7.30 -24.03
CA GLU A 91 -11.15 6.37 -24.98
C GLU A 91 -10.68 5.08 -24.29
N ALA A 92 -10.10 5.18 -23.09
CA ALA A 92 -9.65 4.02 -22.33
C ALA A 92 -10.78 3.06 -21.96
N GLN A 93 -12.01 3.55 -21.77
CA GLN A 93 -13.16 2.68 -21.49
C GLN A 93 -13.50 1.73 -22.65
N GLN A 94 -13.15 2.10 -23.88
CA GLN A 94 -13.39 1.29 -25.07
C GLN A 94 -12.32 0.20 -25.27
N LEU A 95 -11.20 0.25 -24.54
CA LEU A 95 -10.04 -0.63 -24.72
C LEU A 95 -10.02 -1.87 -23.79
N SER A 96 -11.18 -2.25 -23.24
CA SER A 96 -11.32 -3.38 -22.30
C SER A 96 -10.83 -4.72 -22.87
N ASN A 97 -10.91 -4.90 -24.19
CA ASN A 97 -10.63 -6.15 -24.89
C ASN A 97 -9.24 -6.19 -25.58
N LEU A 98 -8.35 -5.23 -25.29
CA LEU A 98 -7.04 -5.10 -25.93
C LEU A 98 -6.18 -6.39 -25.88
N LEU A 99 -6.33 -7.19 -24.83
CA LEU A 99 -5.59 -8.45 -24.66
C LEU A 99 -6.14 -9.61 -25.52
N LEU A 100 -7.38 -9.50 -26.01
CA LEU A 100 -8.06 -10.49 -26.85
C LEU A 100 -8.03 -10.12 -28.34
N GLU A 101 -7.78 -8.84 -28.67
CA GLU A 101 -7.79 -8.35 -30.04
C GLU A 101 -6.56 -8.75 -30.88
N PRO A 102 -6.69 -8.83 -32.22
CA PRO A 102 -5.57 -9.01 -33.14
C PRO A 102 -4.45 -7.99 -32.93
N LEU A 103 -3.20 -8.41 -33.19
CA LEU A 103 -2.02 -7.54 -33.13
C LEU A 103 -1.99 -6.57 -34.30
N THR A 104 -2.57 -5.39 -34.12
CA THR A 104 -2.24 -4.21 -34.94
C THR A 104 -0.99 -3.52 -34.38
N ASP A 105 -0.31 -2.68 -35.17
CA ASP A 105 0.87 -1.95 -34.68
C ASP A 105 0.54 -1.00 -33.52
N ARG A 106 -0.65 -0.38 -33.54
CA ARG A 106 -1.17 0.40 -32.41
C ARG A 106 -1.40 -0.48 -31.17
N ASN A 107 -1.96 -1.67 -31.34
CA ASN A 107 -2.20 -2.57 -30.20
C ASN A 107 -0.88 -3.08 -29.60
N ARG A 108 0.14 -3.32 -30.42
CA ARG A 108 1.49 -3.71 -29.96
C ARG A 108 2.11 -2.67 -29.04
N THR A 109 2.09 -1.40 -29.43
CA THR A 109 2.65 -0.32 -28.61
C THR A 109 1.91 -0.15 -27.28
N LEU A 110 0.58 -0.22 -27.30
CA LEU A 110 -0.22 -0.17 -26.07
C LEU A 110 0.04 -1.36 -25.14
N ILE A 111 0.24 -2.57 -25.68
CA ILE A 111 0.60 -3.75 -24.89
C ILE A 111 1.99 -3.60 -24.27
N ASP A 112 2.95 -3.04 -25.01
CA ASP A 112 4.29 -2.77 -24.46
C ASP A 112 4.24 -1.72 -23.34
N GLU A 113 3.44 -0.67 -23.47
CA GLU A 113 3.21 0.31 -22.39
C GLU A 113 2.48 -0.31 -21.19
N LEU A 114 1.51 -1.20 -21.44
CA LEU A 114 0.84 -1.97 -20.39
C LEU A 114 1.81 -2.88 -19.66
N ASP A 115 2.71 -3.56 -20.39
CA ASP A 115 3.75 -4.40 -19.80
C ASP A 115 4.74 -3.57 -18.96
N LYS A 116 5.12 -2.38 -19.41
CA LYS A 116 5.95 -1.44 -18.63
C LYS A 116 5.24 -0.97 -17.37
N LEU A 117 3.98 -0.57 -17.46
CA LEU A 117 3.18 -0.15 -16.31
C LEU A 117 3.04 -1.29 -15.30
N HIS A 118 2.66 -2.48 -15.76
CA HIS A 118 2.55 -3.68 -14.94
C HIS A 118 3.87 -4.01 -14.22
N GLY A 119 5.00 -3.97 -14.92
CA GLY A 119 6.32 -4.18 -14.32
C GLY A 119 6.69 -3.13 -13.28
N ARG A 120 6.31 -1.86 -13.51
CA ARG A 120 6.48 -0.77 -12.55
C ARG A 120 5.64 -0.97 -11.29
N LEU A 121 4.37 -1.35 -11.43
CA LEU A 121 3.49 -1.61 -10.27
C LEU A 121 4.00 -2.80 -9.45
N LEU A 122 4.40 -3.91 -10.11
CA LEU A 122 4.98 -5.05 -9.41
C LEU A 122 6.25 -4.69 -8.63
N PHE A 123 7.12 -3.84 -9.18
CA PHE A 123 8.29 -3.37 -8.45
C PHE A 123 7.92 -2.69 -7.12
N PHE A 124 6.92 -1.80 -7.14
CA PHE A 124 6.47 -1.11 -5.93
C PHE A 124 5.73 -2.05 -4.97
N ILE A 125 4.96 -3.01 -5.49
CA ILE A 125 4.32 -4.05 -4.67
C ILE A 125 5.39 -4.89 -3.95
N GLU A 126 6.42 -5.34 -4.66
CA GLU A 126 7.51 -6.12 -4.06
C GLU A 126 8.26 -5.31 -3.00
N ASP A 127 8.56 -4.03 -3.23
CA ASP A 127 9.17 -3.16 -2.23
C ASP A 127 8.28 -2.97 -1.00
N TYR A 128 6.98 -2.74 -1.22
CA TYR A 128 6.00 -2.60 -0.14
C TYR A 128 5.90 -3.88 0.69
N LEU A 129 5.77 -5.04 0.05
CA LEU A 129 5.67 -6.32 0.75
C LEU A 129 6.95 -6.68 1.49
N THR A 130 8.12 -6.31 0.96
CA THR A 130 9.41 -6.47 1.67
C THR A 130 9.39 -5.74 3.01
N LYS A 131 8.81 -4.53 3.04
CA LYS A 131 8.72 -3.70 4.25
C LYS A 131 7.59 -4.14 5.18
N ALA A 132 6.45 -4.50 4.62
CA ALA A 132 5.25 -4.90 5.35
C ALA A 132 5.44 -6.22 6.12
N THR A 133 6.15 -7.17 5.49
CA THR A 133 6.42 -8.51 6.04
C THR A 133 7.70 -8.56 6.87
N ALA A 134 8.45 -7.45 6.93
CA ALA A 134 9.70 -7.36 7.68
C ALA A 134 9.52 -7.65 9.17
N VAL A 135 10.58 -8.20 9.76
CA VAL A 135 10.63 -8.46 11.20
C VAL A 135 10.50 -7.15 11.99
N PHE A 136 11.22 -6.12 11.56
CA PHE A 136 11.33 -4.85 12.25
C PHE A 136 11.09 -3.65 11.30
N PRO A 137 9.84 -3.44 10.84
CA PRO A 137 9.51 -2.49 9.77
C PRO A 137 10.13 -1.10 9.89
N PRO A 138 10.26 -0.46 11.08
CA PRO A 138 10.91 0.84 11.19
C PRO A 138 12.31 0.91 10.54
N ARG A 139 13.04 -0.21 10.48
CA ARG A 139 14.31 -0.30 9.77
C ARG A 139 14.10 -0.40 8.26
N GLU A 140 13.30 -1.35 7.78
CA GLU A 140 13.09 -1.59 6.36
C GLU A 140 12.38 -0.42 5.67
N TYR A 141 11.47 0.27 6.35
CA TYR A 141 10.79 1.46 5.83
C TYR A 141 11.73 2.66 5.62
N ARG A 142 12.94 2.68 6.19
CA ARG A 142 13.97 3.70 5.87
C ARG A 142 14.77 3.36 4.61
N CYS A 143 14.63 2.14 4.11
CA CYS A 143 15.44 1.62 3.03
C CYS A 143 14.72 1.77 1.67
N LEU A 144 15.51 1.80 0.59
CA LEU A 144 15.04 1.98 -0.78
C LEU A 144 15.44 0.79 -1.65
N SER A 145 14.51 0.36 -2.51
CA SER A 145 14.80 -0.60 -3.58
C SER A 145 15.35 0.11 -4.81
N VAL A 146 16.37 -0.47 -5.43
CA VAL A 146 16.89 0.01 -6.71
C VAL A 146 16.03 -0.52 -7.85
N PHE A 147 15.65 0.36 -8.78
CA PHE A 147 14.97 0.02 -10.04
C PHE A 147 15.92 -0.73 -10.99
N SER A 148 16.27 -1.97 -10.65
CA SER A 148 17.11 -2.84 -11.45
C SER A 148 16.62 -4.28 -11.40
N PRO A 149 16.55 -4.99 -12.54
CA PRO A 149 16.22 -6.42 -12.56
C PRO A 149 17.33 -7.28 -11.93
N ARG A 150 18.56 -6.76 -11.82
CA ARG A 150 19.71 -7.47 -11.24
C ARG A 150 19.81 -7.30 -9.72
N GLN A 151 19.35 -6.16 -9.20
CA GLN A 151 19.44 -5.85 -7.79
C GLN A 151 18.14 -6.24 -7.08
N THR A 152 18.25 -7.21 -6.18
CA THR A 152 17.13 -7.80 -5.44
C THR A 152 17.21 -7.49 -3.95
N GLN A 153 17.88 -6.41 -3.59
CA GLN A 153 18.10 -6.04 -2.19
C GLN A 153 17.55 -4.64 -1.93
N LEU A 154 16.92 -4.51 -0.77
CA LEU A 154 16.58 -3.25 -0.15
C LEU A 154 17.87 -2.64 0.41
N THR A 155 18.10 -1.35 0.16
CA THR A 155 19.38 -0.70 0.50
C THR A 155 19.21 0.54 1.35
N PHE A 156 20.17 0.80 2.23
CA PHE A 156 20.31 2.04 2.98
C PHE A 156 21.66 2.69 2.70
N LYS A 157 21.64 3.90 2.14
CA LYS A 157 22.83 4.66 1.74
C LYS A 157 23.80 3.89 0.84
N GLY A 158 23.30 2.90 0.09
CA GLY A 158 24.06 2.02 -0.80
C GLY A 158 24.43 0.66 -0.19
N GLN A 159 24.21 0.47 1.11
CA GLN A 159 24.46 -0.81 1.79
C GLN A 159 23.23 -1.72 1.71
N PRO A 160 23.39 -3.01 1.38
CA PRO A 160 22.29 -3.96 1.33
C PRO A 160 21.80 -4.33 2.73
N ILE A 161 20.48 -4.40 2.90
CA ILE A 161 19.82 -4.65 4.20
C ILE A 161 19.03 -5.96 4.18
N SER A 162 18.10 -6.10 3.24
CA SER A 162 17.20 -7.27 3.16
C SER A 162 16.98 -7.67 1.71
N ALA A 163 16.74 -8.96 1.47
CA ALA A 163 16.29 -9.41 0.16
C ALA A 163 14.88 -8.89 -0.14
N ARG A 164 14.64 -8.47 -1.37
CA ARG A 164 13.35 -8.02 -1.85
C ARG A 164 12.42 -9.21 -2.00
N PHE A 165 11.19 -9.04 -1.55
CA PHE A 165 10.10 -9.99 -1.70
C PHE A 165 9.96 -10.45 -3.16
N ASP A 166 9.60 -11.72 -3.33
CA ASP A 166 9.29 -12.30 -4.62
C ASP A 166 7.78 -12.42 -4.81
N ALA A 167 7.22 -11.73 -5.79
CA ALA A 167 5.80 -11.74 -6.10
C ALA A 167 5.28 -13.13 -6.52
N GLU A 168 6.15 -14.12 -6.76
CA GLU A 168 5.77 -15.53 -6.93
C GLU A 168 5.14 -16.13 -5.66
N ASN A 169 5.46 -15.61 -4.46
CA ASN A 169 4.93 -16.12 -3.19
C ASN A 169 3.48 -15.68 -2.89
N LEU A 170 2.90 -14.82 -3.73
CA LEU A 170 1.53 -14.37 -3.62
C LEU A 170 0.57 -15.37 -4.28
N THR A 171 -0.61 -15.55 -3.68
CA THR A 171 -1.69 -16.23 -4.38
C THR A 171 -2.17 -15.37 -5.56
N GLY A 172 -2.81 -15.99 -6.56
CA GLY A 172 -3.44 -15.26 -7.66
C GLY A 172 -4.39 -14.14 -7.19
N PRO A 173 -5.32 -14.42 -6.24
CA PRO A 173 -6.17 -13.40 -5.65
C PRO A 173 -5.43 -12.26 -4.94
N GLU A 174 -4.41 -12.55 -4.13
CA GLU A 174 -3.61 -11.52 -3.44
C GLU A 174 -2.90 -10.59 -4.42
N ARG A 175 -2.25 -11.17 -5.44
CA ARG A 175 -1.57 -10.42 -6.49
C ARG A 175 -2.53 -9.51 -7.25
N LYS A 176 -3.72 -10.01 -7.60
CA LYS A 176 -4.77 -9.20 -8.25
C LYS A 176 -5.25 -8.04 -7.37
N ARG A 177 -5.50 -8.27 -6.08
CA ARG A 177 -5.91 -7.21 -5.14
C ARG A 177 -4.85 -6.12 -5.01
N LEU A 178 -3.57 -6.50 -4.89
CA LEU A 178 -2.45 -5.57 -4.83
C LEU A 178 -2.34 -4.75 -6.13
N LEU A 179 -2.31 -5.41 -7.29
CA LEU A 179 -2.25 -4.73 -8.58
C LEU A 179 -3.42 -3.77 -8.77
N ARG A 180 -4.64 -4.18 -8.42
CA ARG A 180 -5.84 -3.35 -8.51
C ARG A 180 -5.73 -2.10 -7.63
N ALA A 181 -5.31 -2.26 -6.37
CA ALA A 181 -5.17 -1.14 -5.45
C ALA A 181 -4.09 -0.14 -5.91
N PHE A 182 -2.91 -0.64 -6.32
CA PHE A 182 -1.82 0.19 -6.82
C PHE A 182 -2.21 0.93 -8.11
N LEU A 183 -2.90 0.24 -9.02
CA LEU A 183 -3.37 0.83 -10.26
C LEU A 183 -4.43 1.90 -10.03
N ARG A 184 -5.44 1.62 -9.20
CA ARG A 184 -6.50 2.58 -8.88
C ARG A 184 -5.97 3.77 -8.10
N TYR A 185 -4.97 3.57 -7.25
CA TYR A 185 -4.27 4.67 -6.61
C TYR A 185 -3.58 5.58 -7.64
N GLU A 186 -2.84 5.01 -8.60
CA GLU A 186 -2.23 5.79 -9.68
C GLU A 186 -3.28 6.53 -10.51
N LEU A 187 -4.36 5.84 -10.90
CA LEU A 187 -5.45 6.45 -11.64
C LEU A 187 -6.06 7.62 -10.85
N GLY A 188 -6.31 7.42 -9.55
CA GLY A 188 -6.74 8.46 -8.63
C GLY A 188 -5.78 9.66 -8.63
N SER A 189 -4.48 9.45 -8.50
CA SER A 189 -3.51 10.56 -8.52
C SER A 189 -3.56 11.41 -9.80
N LEU A 190 -3.97 10.81 -10.93
CA LEU A 190 -4.11 11.50 -12.21
C LEU A 190 -5.47 12.18 -12.37
N THR A 191 -6.53 11.59 -11.82
CA THR A 191 -7.91 12.11 -11.91
C THR A 191 -8.20 13.19 -10.88
N TRP A 192 -7.56 13.17 -9.71
CA TRP A 192 -7.78 14.17 -8.66
C TRP A 192 -7.05 15.48 -8.96
N GLN A 193 -6.11 15.46 -9.91
CA GLN A 193 -5.61 16.67 -10.56
C GLN A 193 -6.63 17.27 -11.54
N MET A 194 -7.71 16.56 -11.86
CA MET A 194 -8.81 17.05 -12.68
C MET A 194 -9.97 17.46 -11.78
N GLY A 195 -10.28 18.76 -11.73
CA GLY A 195 -11.57 19.20 -11.21
C GLY A 195 -12.73 18.55 -11.98
N ASP A 196 -13.75 18.13 -11.24
CA ASP A 196 -15.03 17.56 -11.68
C ASP A 196 -15.00 16.56 -12.85
N ILE A 197 -15.09 15.26 -12.51
CA ILE A 197 -15.47 14.16 -13.42
C ILE A 197 -16.93 13.72 -13.14
N SER A 198 -17.62 14.38 -12.20
CA SER A 198 -18.99 14.05 -11.80
C SER A 198 -20.01 14.18 -12.95
N GLU A 199 -19.73 15.02 -13.95
CA GLU A 199 -20.59 15.24 -15.11
C GLU A 199 -20.58 14.11 -16.15
N CYS A 200 -19.66 13.14 -16.10
CA CYS A 200 -19.55 12.10 -17.13
C CYS A 200 -20.36 10.81 -16.84
N ARG A 201 -20.95 10.67 -15.66
CA ARG A 201 -21.68 9.43 -15.32
C ARG A 201 -23.17 9.45 -15.67
N GLU A 202 -23.76 10.61 -15.96
CA GLU A 202 -25.16 10.68 -16.36
C GLU A 202 -25.32 11.29 -17.75
N ASN A 203 -25.84 10.44 -18.63
CA ASN A 203 -26.42 10.82 -19.91
C ASN A 203 -27.38 12.01 -19.74
N LYS A 204 -27.03 13.15 -20.34
CA LYS A 204 -27.88 13.74 -21.37
C LYS A 204 -27.09 13.86 -22.67
N ARG A 205 -27.09 12.77 -23.43
CA ARG A 205 -27.16 12.89 -24.89
C ARG A 205 -28.48 13.59 -25.17
N HIS A 206 -28.46 14.91 -25.36
CA HIS A 206 -29.36 15.72 -26.18
C HIS A 206 -29.12 17.20 -25.80
N GLU A 207 -28.94 18.04 -26.83
CA GLU A 207 -28.87 19.51 -26.77
C GLU A 207 -27.61 20.13 -26.16
N CYS A 208 -26.48 19.94 -26.85
CA CYS A 208 -25.53 21.04 -26.99
C CYS A 208 -26.00 21.92 -28.14
N LEU A 209 -26.78 22.95 -27.81
CA LEU A 209 -26.84 24.28 -28.45
C LEU A 209 -28.07 25.01 -27.86
N HIS A 210 -27.81 26.14 -27.20
CA HIS A 210 -28.73 27.15 -26.65
C HIS A 210 -29.04 27.12 -25.15
N THR A 211 -29.01 28.34 -24.60
CA THR A 211 -29.29 28.79 -23.21
C THR A 211 -28.15 28.46 -22.22
N GLY A 212 -27.32 29.39 -21.76
CA GLY A 212 -27.50 30.83 -21.62
C GLY A 212 -28.34 31.12 -20.38
N SER A 213 -27.66 31.28 -19.23
CA SER A 213 -28.14 31.85 -17.97
C SER A 213 -29.43 31.25 -17.37
N GLU A 214 -29.31 30.39 -16.36
CA GLU A 214 -30.18 30.38 -15.16
C GLU A 214 -29.90 29.15 -14.26
N HIS A 215 -28.82 29.15 -13.48
CA HIS A 215 -28.71 28.26 -12.30
C HIS A 215 -27.74 28.83 -11.25
N ARG A 216 -27.94 30.09 -10.84
CA ARG A 216 -27.11 30.74 -9.81
C ARG A 216 -27.80 30.90 -8.45
N LEU A 217 -28.82 30.09 -8.15
CA LEU A 217 -29.56 30.16 -6.86
C LEU A 217 -29.98 28.77 -6.34
N ARG A 218 -29.02 27.87 -6.13
CA ARG A 218 -29.19 26.80 -5.13
C ARG A 218 -27.99 26.78 -4.20
N ARG A 219 -28.30 26.98 -2.91
CA ARG A 219 -27.51 26.82 -1.68
C ARG A 219 -25.99 26.71 -1.89
N LYS A 220 -25.25 27.71 -1.39
CA LYS A 220 -23.82 27.56 -1.08
C LYS A 220 -23.64 26.30 -0.22
N PRO A 221 -23.00 25.24 -0.72
CA PRO A 221 -22.57 24.14 0.11
C PRO A 221 -21.54 24.69 1.09
N SER A 222 -21.60 24.28 2.35
CA SER A 222 -20.53 24.60 3.30
C SER A 222 -19.20 24.06 2.74
N PRO A 223 -18.10 24.81 2.81
CA PRO A 223 -16.79 24.32 2.40
C PRO A 223 -16.40 23.15 3.31
N GLY A 224 -16.57 21.92 2.85
CA GLY A 224 -16.29 20.71 3.63
C GLY A 224 -17.09 19.46 3.24
N ASP A 225 -18.25 19.59 2.59
CA ASP A 225 -19.13 18.44 2.31
C ASP A 225 -18.91 17.78 0.92
N GLU A 226 -18.37 18.50 -0.07
CA GLU A 226 -18.27 17.96 -1.45
C GLU A 226 -17.02 17.10 -1.68
N ASP A 227 -15.92 17.34 -0.96
CA ASP A 227 -14.64 16.65 -1.20
C ASP A 227 -14.61 15.21 -0.66
N ALA A 228 -15.30 14.95 0.46
CA ALA A 228 -15.46 13.59 0.99
C ALA A 228 -16.35 12.71 0.08
N MET A 229 -17.20 13.33 -0.74
CA MET A 229 -18.17 12.69 -1.63
C MET A 229 -17.49 12.03 -2.84
N PHE A 230 -16.42 12.62 -3.35
CA PHE A 230 -15.74 12.12 -4.56
C PHE A 230 -14.99 10.79 -4.35
N CYS A 231 -14.33 10.61 -3.20
CA CYS A 231 -13.68 9.34 -2.85
C CYS A 231 -14.69 8.20 -2.66
N ILE A 232 -15.86 8.51 -2.10
CA ILE A 232 -16.94 7.56 -1.82
C ILE A 232 -17.64 7.13 -3.11
N HIS A 233 -17.84 8.05 -4.08
CA HIS A 233 -18.46 7.74 -5.37
C HIS A 233 -17.51 7.05 -6.36
N THR A 234 -16.20 7.29 -6.25
CA THR A 234 -15.22 6.66 -7.15
C THR A 234 -14.99 5.19 -6.77
N TYR A 235 -14.96 4.87 -5.47
CA TYR A 235 -14.74 3.50 -4.97
C TYR A 235 -15.73 3.15 -3.84
N PRO A 236 -16.93 2.65 -4.18
CA PRO A 236 -17.96 2.38 -3.18
C PRO A 236 -17.60 1.22 -2.24
N ASP A 237 -16.78 0.26 -2.67
CA ASP A 237 -16.36 -0.88 -1.83
C ASP A 237 -15.42 -0.42 -0.69
N PRO A 238 -15.77 -0.65 0.59
CA PRO A 238 -14.89 -0.35 1.72
C PRO A 238 -13.54 -1.07 1.65
N LEU A 239 -13.49 -2.29 1.10
CA LEU A 239 -12.24 -3.04 0.94
C LEU A 239 -11.29 -2.33 -0.02
N ASP A 240 -11.80 -1.90 -1.18
CA ASP A 240 -11.02 -1.16 -2.17
C ASP A 240 -10.50 0.17 -1.59
N ARG A 241 -11.33 0.87 -0.79
CA ARG A 241 -10.93 2.11 -0.12
C ARG A 241 -9.78 1.89 0.87
N GLU A 242 -9.85 0.86 1.71
CA GLU A 242 -8.76 0.59 2.65
C GLU A 242 -7.50 0.07 1.95
N ALA A 243 -7.65 -0.67 0.85
CA ALA A 243 -6.54 -1.09 -0.01
C ALA A 243 -5.83 0.12 -0.63
N ILE A 244 -6.57 1.11 -1.16
CA ILE A 244 -6.01 2.37 -1.70
C ILE A 244 -5.29 3.17 -0.60
N ARG A 245 -5.84 3.22 0.63
CA ARG A 245 -5.18 3.86 1.79
C ARG A 245 -3.87 3.17 2.18
N CYS A 246 -3.80 1.84 2.03
CA CYS A 246 -2.54 1.11 2.22
C CYS A 246 -1.48 1.56 1.22
N VAL A 247 -1.85 1.73 -0.06
CA VAL A 247 -0.94 2.26 -1.09
C VAL A 247 -0.50 3.69 -0.79
N HIS A 248 -1.42 4.55 -0.35
CA HIS A 248 -1.09 5.92 0.08
C HIS A 248 -0.05 5.92 1.21
N THR A 249 -0.31 5.14 2.27
CA THR A 249 0.60 5.01 3.43
C THR A 249 1.96 4.47 3.02
N TYR A 250 1.99 3.54 2.05
CA TYR A 250 3.24 3.06 1.47
C TYR A 250 4.00 4.17 0.73
N LEU A 251 3.33 4.98 -0.09
CA LEU A 251 3.97 6.09 -0.79
C LEU A 251 4.49 7.16 0.18
N GLU A 252 3.73 7.51 1.22
CA GLU A 252 4.21 8.39 2.31
C GLU A 252 5.53 7.87 2.88
N SER A 253 5.57 6.57 3.21
CA SER A 253 6.77 5.92 3.73
C SER A 253 7.94 5.90 2.75
N LEU A 254 7.66 5.86 1.45
CA LEU A 254 8.69 5.90 0.41
C LEU A 254 9.34 7.29 0.32
N TYR A 255 8.56 8.36 0.45
CA TYR A 255 9.10 9.72 0.58
C TYR A 255 9.88 9.89 1.90
N GLY A 256 9.35 9.38 3.02
CA GLY A 256 10.07 9.35 4.29
C GLY A 256 11.42 8.62 4.19
N ALA A 257 11.48 7.50 3.47
CA ALA A 257 12.72 6.79 3.18
C ALA A 257 13.70 7.64 2.36
N MET A 258 13.23 8.36 1.34
CA MET A 258 14.07 9.27 0.56
C MET A 258 14.65 10.40 1.43
N PHE A 259 13.85 10.94 2.35
CA PHE A 259 14.30 11.94 3.32
C PHE A 259 15.36 11.37 4.24
N ALA A 260 15.14 10.18 4.80
CA ALA A 260 16.13 9.49 5.65
C ALA A 260 17.47 9.30 4.92
N GLN A 261 17.43 8.93 3.64
CA GLN A 261 18.63 8.71 2.83
C GLN A 261 19.43 10.00 2.59
N CYS A 262 18.73 11.13 2.47
CA CYS A 262 19.30 12.46 2.24
C CYS A 262 19.72 13.18 3.54
N ALA A 263 19.14 12.80 4.67
CA ALA A 263 19.51 13.26 6.00
C ALA A 263 20.72 12.48 6.55
N ASP A 264 21.35 13.03 7.57
CA ASP A 264 22.36 12.34 8.38
C ASP A 264 21.71 11.36 9.36
N SER A 265 20.77 10.54 8.85
CA SER A 265 20.07 9.51 9.62
C SER A 265 20.87 8.20 9.67
N GLU A 266 20.71 7.48 10.77
CA GLU A 266 21.21 6.13 10.95
C GLU A 266 20.07 5.11 10.89
N LEU A 267 20.40 3.84 10.65
CA LEU A 267 19.43 2.77 10.80
C LEU A 267 19.24 2.44 12.27
N PRO A 268 17.99 2.20 12.72
CA PRO A 268 17.75 1.77 14.08
C PRO A 268 18.38 0.39 14.28
N SER A 269 19.30 0.26 15.23
CA SER A 269 19.97 -1.01 15.55
C SER A 269 18.95 -1.99 16.13
N SER A 270 18.87 -3.19 15.55
CA SER A 270 17.84 -4.21 15.83
C SER A 270 17.95 -4.92 17.19
N SER A 271 18.45 -4.26 18.25
CA SER A 271 18.89 -4.97 19.46
C SER A 271 18.65 -4.30 20.82
N ARG A 272 17.96 -3.15 20.91
CA ARG A 272 17.42 -2.80 22.24
C ARG A 272 16.21 -3.70 22.45
N ARG A 273 16.40 -4.73 23.29
CA ARG A 273 15.36 -5.63 23.79
C ARG A 273 14.07 -4.84 23.87
N LEU A 274 13.10 -5.19 23.02
CA LEU A 274 11.75 -4.68 23.11
C LEU A 274 11.22 -5.17 24.45
N ASP A 275 11.48 -4.43 25.53
CA ASP A 275 10.87 -4.68 26.82
C ASP A 275 9.37 -4.64 26.57
N ALA A 276 8.74 -5.80 26.72
CA ALA A 276 7.43 -6.17 26.18
C ALA A 276 6.24 -5.43 26.81
N GLY A 277 6.45 -4.23 27.35
CA GLY A 277 5.46 -3.45 28.07
C GLY A 277 4.68 -2.46 27.20
N TYR A 278 5.36 -1.65 26.39
CA TYR A 278 4.80 -0.44 25.76
C TYR A 278 5.70 -0.09 24.55
N TYR A 279 5.34 -0.15 23.27
CA TYR A 279 4.24 0.47 22.54
C TYR A 279 4.16 -0.16 21.14
N LEU A 280 2.95 -0.30 20.58
CA LEU A 280 2.76 -0.60 19.14
C LEU A 280 3.40 0.47 18.22
N ASP A 281 3.63 1.67 18.76
CA ASP A 281 4.33 2.77 18.09
C ASP A 281 5.78 2.45 17.76
N ALA A 282 6.42 1.53 18.51
CA ALA A 282 7.79 1.07 18.21
C ALA A 282 7.89 0.29 16.90
N PHE A 283 6.77 -0.11 16.29
CA PHE A 283 6.72 -0.82 15.01
C PHE A 283 6.23 0.05 13.86
N TYR A 284 5.81 1.29 14.12
CA TYR A 284 5.34 2.21 13.11
C TYR A 284 6.49 3.12 12.65
N ALA A 285 6.72 3.19 11.35
CA ALA A 285 7.70 4.11 10.77
C ALA A 285 7.00 5.42 10.40
N HIS A 286 7.17 6.49 11.18
CA HIS A 286 6.56 7.77 10.83
C HIS A 286 7.35 8.43 9.69
N PRO A 287 6.70 8.71 8.53
CA PRO A 287 7.40 9.16 7.33
C PRO A 287 7.96 10.58 7.45
N ASP A 288 7.31 11.44 8.24
CA ASP A 288 7.73 12.84 8.42
C ASP A 288 8.88 13.04 9.43
N ASP A 289 9.31 12.02 10.17
CA ASP A 289 10.37 12.15 11.19
C ASP A 289 11.69 12.67 10.60
N TYR A 290 11.96 12.34 9.33
CA TYR A 290 13.20 12.73 8.63
C TYR A 290 13.05 14.03 7.83
N LEU A 291 11.84 14.58 7.73
CA LEU A 291 11.61 15.83 7.02
C LEU A 291 12.34 16.99 7.72
N PHE A 292 12.28 17.02 9.06
CA PHE A 292 12.99 18.01 9.88
C PHE A 292 14.52 17.88 9.74
N ALA A 293 15.03 16.66 9.74
CA ALA A 293 16.47 16.37 9.60
C ALA A 293 17.05 16.80 8.23
N MET A 294 16.19 17.09 7.24
CA MET A 294 16.61 17.62 5.95
C MET A 294 16.81 19.15 5.93
N GLY A 295 16.44 19.86 6.99
CA GLY A 295 16.46 21.33 7.04
C GLY A 295 15.45 21.97 6.08
N ALA A 296 14.34 21.28 5.80
CA ALA A 296 13.33 21.71 4.83
C ALA A 296 12.04 22.24 5.48
N GLU A 297 12.13 22.66 6.74
CA GLU A 297 11.00 23.12 7.54
C GLU A 297 10.28 24.30 6.86
N GLY A 298 8.95 24.21 6.81
CA GLY A 298 8.07 25.22 6.20
C GLY A 298 8.12 25.33 4.67
N ARG A 299 9.04 24.63 3.98
CA ARG A 299 9.18 24.72 2.51
C ARG A 299 8.60 23.53 1.76
N LEU A 300 8.66 22.34 2.36
CA LEU A 300 8.15 21.11 1.77
C LEU A 300 6.77 20.76 2.32
N PRO A 301 5.86 20.28 1.47
CA PRO A 301 4.61 19.73 1.94
C PRO A 301 4.89 18.39 2.65
N GLY A 302 4.07 18.04 3.65
CA GLY A 302 4.22 16.75 4.36
C GLY A 302 4.16 15.56 3.41
N THR A 303 4.72 14.41 3.80
CA THR A 303 4.82 13.22 2.92
C THR A 303 3.48 12.76 2.34
N SER A 304 2.39 12.97 3.06
CA SER A 304 1.01 12.70 2.59
C SER A 304 0.67 13.46 1.30
N HIS A 305 1.08 14.73 1.19
CA HIS A 305 0.86 15.52 -0.01
C HIS A 305 1.76 15.05 -1.17
N LEU A 306 3.01 14.67 -0.89
CA LEU A 306 3.87 14.12 -1.93
C LEU A 306 3.34 12.77 -2.45
N ALA A 307 2.73 11.97 -1.59
CA ALA A 307 2.09 10.71 -1.94
C ALA A 307 0.94 10.91 -2.95
N SER A 308 0.19 12.02 -2.89
CA SER A 308 -0.96 12.25 -3.79
C SER A 308 -0.56 12.45 -5.26
N PHE A 309 0.70 12.76 -5.56
CA PHE A 309 1.22 12.82 -6.94
C PHE A 309 1.45 11.44 -7.59
N GLY A 310 1.20 10.36 -6.86
CA GLY A 310 1.26 9.00 -7.41
C GLY A 310 2.67 8.50 -7.69
N PHE A 311 2.73 7.41 -8.46
CA PHE A 311 3.96 6.77 -8.88
C PHE A 311 4.71 7.57 -9.96
N GLY A 312 4.01 8.46 -10.67
CA GLY A 312 4.58 9.36 -11.66
C GLY A 312 5.72 10.22 -11.12
N LEU A 313 5.50 10.88 -9.97
CA LEU A 313 6.53 11.70 -9.31
C LEU A 313 7.55 10.85 -8.53
N VAL A 314 7.09 9.81 -7.82
CA VAL A 314 7.99 9.03 -6.95
C VAL A 314 9.04 8.23 -7.74
N THR A 315 8.72 7.78 -8.95
CA THR A 315 9.61 6.97 -9.78
C THR A 315 10.92 7.68 -10.14
N PRO A 316 10.91 8.89 -10.75
CA PRO A 316 12.14 9.62 -11.05
C PRO A 316 12.92 10.02 -9.79
N LEU A 317 12.23 10.37 -8.70
CA LEU A 317 12.89 10.70 -7.43
C LEU A 317 13.59 9.48 -6.82
N LEU A 318 12.94 8.31 -6.85
CA LEU A 318 13.53 7.05 -6.39
C LEU A 318 14.75 6.67 -7.22
N ARG A 319 14.68 6.83 -8.54
CA ARG A 319 15.83 6.62 -9.43
C ARG A 319 16.98 7.56 -9.07
N SER A 320 16.71 8.84 -8.79
CA SER A 320 17.73 9.79 -8.36
C SER A 320 18.35 9.41 -7.01
N ALA A 321 17.53 8.96 -6.05
CA ALA A 321 18.00 8.52 -4.73
C ALA A 321 18.94 7.30 -4.79
N THR A 322 18.67 6.40 -5.73
CA THR A 322 19.35 5.11 -5.85
C THR A 322 20.46 5.10 -6.88
N SER A 323 20.41 5.99 -7.88
CA SER A 323 21.41 6.09 -8.96
C SER A 323 22.50 7.10 -8.60
N GLY A 324 23.75 6.66 -8.58
CA GLY A 324 24.91 7.55 -8.34
C GLY A 324 25.26 7.77 -6.87
N GLY A 325 24.81 6.89 -5.97
CA GLY A 325 25.25 6.86 -4.57
C GLY A 325 25.09 8.20 -3.86
N ARG A 326 26.20 8.74 -3.33
CA ARG A 326 26.20 10.02 -2.59
C ARG A 326 25.77 11.21 -3.46
N GLN A 327 26.16 11.24 -4.74
CA GLN A 327 25.82 12.34 -5.64
C GLN A 327 24.33 12.35 -6.00
N GLY A 328 23.73 11.18 -6.23
CA GLY A 328 22.29 11.05 -6.48
C GLY A 328 21.46 11.58 -5.32
N ARG A 329 21.82 11.20 -4.09
CA ARG A 329 21.19 11.71 -2.86
C ARG A 329 21.39 13.21 -2.67
N ALA A 330 22.57 13.75 -3.00
CA ALA A 330 22.81 15.19 -2.95
C ALA A 330 21.93 15.96 -3.94
N ARG A 331 21.77 15.47 -5.18
CA ARG A 331 20.86 16.04 -6.18
C ARG A 331 19.41 15.99 -5.71
N LEU A 332 18.98 14.86 -5.15
CA LEU A 332 17.63 14.72 -4.61
C LEU A 332 17.38 15.67 -3.43
N LYS A 333 18.34 15.78 -2.50
CA LYS A 333 18.28 16.74 -1.38
C LYS A 333 18.20 18.18 -1.86
N ARG A 334 18.89 18.52 -2.95
CA ARG A 334 18.79 19.83 -3.60
C ARG A 334 17.43 20.04 -4.24
N TRP A 335 16.93 19.07 -5.00
CA TRP A 335 15.60 19.11 -5.60
C TRP A 335 14.51 19.38 -4.55
N PHE A 336 14.54 18.68 -3.41
CA PHE A 336 13.61 18.92 -2.30
C PHE A 336 13.75 20.31 -1.68
N ARG A 337 14.93 20.93 -1.69
CA ARG A 337 15.11 22.29 -1.16
C ARG A 337 14.68 23.38 -2.14
N ASP A 338 14.86 23.12 -3.42
CA ASP A 338 14.61 24.09 -4.50
C ASP A 338 13.17 23.98 -5.04
N ALA A 339 12.48 22.85 -4.82
CA ALA A 339 11.11 22.65 -5.24
C ALA A 339 10.16 23.60 -4.48
N ASN A 340 9.60 24.57 -5.19
CA ASN A 340 8.59 25.46 -4.65
C ASN A 340 7.19 24.86 -4.84
N PHE A 341 6.62 24.32 -3.76
CA PHE A 341 5.26 23.80 -3.77
C PHE A 341 4.20 24.86 -3.50
N SER A 342 4.56 26.11 -3.18
CA SER A 342 3.59 27.14 -2.80
C SER A 342 2.53 27.40 -3.87
N TYR A 343 2.91 27.30 -5.15
CA TYR A 343 2.00 27.52 -6.28
C TYR A 343 1.10 26.31 -6.58
N VAL A 344 1.56 25.09 -6.27
CA VAL A 344 0.81 23.85 -6.51
C VAL A 344 -0.17 23.59 -5.36
N MET A 345 0.15 24.05 -4.15
CA MET A 345 -0.62 23.78 -2.95
C MET A 345 -1.90 24.63 -2.85
N GLY A 346 -1.99 25.81 -3.48
CA GLY A 346 -3.18 26.66 -3.42
C GLY A 346 -4.46 25.98 -3.93
N ASP A 347 -4.34 25.18 -4.99
CA ASP A 347 -5.45 24.40 -5.54
C ASP A 347 -5.51 22.98 -4.96
N VAL A 348 -4.37 22.29 -4.78
CA VAL A 348 -4.36 20.90 -4.27
C VAL A 348 -4.87 20.81 -2.83
N LEU A 349 -4.62 21.82 -1.97
CA LEU A 349 -5.15 21.86 -0.61
C LEU A 349 -6.67 22.01 -0.55
N ARG A 350 -7.29 22.59 -1.59
CA ARG A 350 -8.74 22.79 -1.62
C ARG A 350 -9.50 21.48 -1.84
N TRP A 351 -8.90 20.51 -2.55
CA TRP A 351 -9.52 19.23 -2.91
C TRP A 351 -9.15 18.06 -1.98
N TYR A 352 -8.32 18.32 -0.96
CA TYR A 352 -7.81 17.30 -0.04
C TYR A 352 -8.16 17.49 1.45
N PRO A 353 -9.37 17.95 1.83
CA PRO A 353 -9.83 17.67 3.17
C PRO A 353 -10.18 16.17 3.27
N HIS A 354 -9.32 15.41 3.95
CA HIS A 354 -9.72 14.24 4.76
C HIS A 354 -9.52 12.80 4.24
N LEU A 355 -8.47 12.45 3.50
CA LEU A 355 -7.93 11.08 3.67
C LEU A 355 -7.41 10.82 5.12
N GLY A 356 -7.32 11.88 5.94
CA GLY A 356 -7.16 11.82 7.39
C GLY A 356 -8.37 11.25 8.11
N ASP A 357 -8.11 10.28 9.00
CA ASP A 357 -9.06 9.41 9.72
C ASP A 357 -10.21 10.10 10.52
N SER A 358 -10.32 11.43 10.54
CA SER A 358 -11.17 12.19 11.49
C SER A 358 -12.63 12.37 11.05
N PHE A 359 -12.92 12.46 9.75
CA PHE A 359 -14.30 12.69 9.27
C PHE A 359 -15.02 11.39 8.85
N TYR A 360 -14.28 10.30 8.63
CA TYR A 360 -14.82 9.04 8.10
C TYR A 360 -15.37 8.10 9.17
N ALA A 361 -15.15 8.35 10.46
CA ALA A 361 -15.66 7.47 11.52
C ALA A 361 -17.20 7.40 11.53
N ALA A 362 -17.88 8.51 11.20
CA ALA A 362 -19.36 8.57 11.19
C ALA A 362 -19.98 7.95 9.93
N ALA A 363 -19.40 8.20 8.74
CA ALA A 363 -19.89 7.64 7.47
C ALA A 363 -19.50 6.16 7.27
N ALA A 364 -18.34 5.73 7.79
CA ALA A 364 -17.94 4.34 7.77
C ALA A 364 -18.80 3.49 8.73
N ALA A 365 -19.15 3.99 9.91
CA ALA A 365 -20.03 3.29 10.84
C ALA A 365 -21.42 2.96 10.24
N ALA A 366 -21.93 3.78 9.31
CA ALA A 366 -23.22 3.55 8.64
C ALA A 366 -23.14 2.57 7.45
N ALA A 367 -21.97 2.41 6.82
CA ALA A 367 -21.73 1.51 5.67
C ALA A 367 -20.98 0.21 6.03
N GLU A 368 -20.41 0.12 7.24
CA GLU A 368 -19.65 -1.02 7.77
C GLU A 368 -20.53 -2.17 8.31
N GLY A 369 -21.84 -2.12 8.07
CA GLY A 369 -22.74 -3.25 8.28
C GLY A 369 -22.37 -4.42 7.36
N GLU A 370 -21.48 -5.29 7.83
CA GLU A 370 -21.07 -6.57 7.22
C GLU A 370 -20.21 -6.51 5.94
N ALA A 371 -19.95 -5.34 5.35
CA ALA A 371 -19.13 -5.22 4.15
C ALA A 371 -17.73 -5.85 4.32
N TYR A 372 -17.15 -5.74 5.52
CA TYR A 372 -15.84 -6.33 5.80
C TYR A 372 -15.83 -7.86 5.72
N LYS A 373 -16.97 -8.54 5.94
CA LYS A 373 -17.09 -10.02 5.86
C LYS A 373 -16.81 -10.60 4.48
N ARG A 374 -16.81 -9.78 3.43
CA ARG A 374 -16.49 -10.17 2.05
C ARG A 374 -15.00 -10.06 1.73
N GLY A 375 -14.21 -9.42 2.59
CA GLY A 375 -12.77 -9.22 2.36
C GLY A 375 -11.90 -10.45 2.68
N PRO A 376 -10.58 -10.34 2.42
CA PRO A 376 -9.61 -11.40 2.74
C PRO A 376 -9.62 -11.77 4.22
N ALA A 377 -9.15 -12.97 4.59
CA ALA A 377 -9.30 -13.44 5.97
C ALA A 377 -8.59 -12.52 6.98
N MET A 378 -7.41 -11.98 6.62
CA MET A 378 -6.70 -11.01 7.46
C MET A 378 -7.51 -9.72 7.64
N TYR A 379 -8.09 -9.17 6.55
CA TYR A 379 -8.99 -8.02 6.63
C TYR A 379 -10.19 -8.30 7.55
N ARG A 380 -10.86 -9.44 7.36
CA ARG A 380 -12.02 -9.85 8.18
C ARG A 380 -11.70 -9.95 9.65
N MET A 381 -10.54 -10.52 9.95
CA MET A 381 -10.09 -10.75 11.33
C MET A 381 -9.71 -9.43 12.04
N LEU A 382 -9.10 -8.50 11.31
CA LEU A 382 -8.41 -7.35 11.90
C LEU A 382 -9.19 -6.05 11.77
N CYS A 383 -9.98 -5.85 10.72
CA CYS A 383 -10.74 -4.63 10.49
C CYS A 383 -11.62 -4.25 11.70
N PRO A 384 -12.44 -5.14 12.29
CA PRO A 384 -13.25 -4.79 13.46
C PRO A 384 -12.43 -4.40 14.69
N ARG A 385 -11.20 -4.92 14.80
CA ARG A 385 -10.29 -4.59 15.90
C ARG A 385 -9.62 -3.24 15.72
N ILE A 386 -9.51 -2.75 14.49
CA ILE A 386 -8.68 -1.59 14.14
C ILE A 386 -9.56 -0.37 13.85
N SER A 387 -10.80 -0.55 13.38
CA SER A 387 -11.76 0.53 13.15
C SER A 387 -11.94 1.44 14.39
N ASN A 388 -11.93 0.85 15.59
CA ASN A 388 -12.12 1.53 16.88
C ASN A 388 -10.82 1.89 17.63
N THR A 389 -9.66 1.84 16.95
CA THR A 389 -8.36 2.10 17.60
C THR A 389 -7.76 3.45 17.22
N PHE A 390 -6.72 3.86 17.95
CA PHE A 390 -5.92 5.06 17.67
C PHE A 390 -5.42 5.11 16.22
N LYS A 391 -5.25 6.33 15.68
CA LYS A 391 -4.76 6.57 14.31
C LYS A 391 -3.47 5.81 13.99
N THR A 392 -2.54 5.71 14.94
CA THR A 392 -1.27 4.99 14.76
C THR A 392 -1.47 3.49 14.48
N HIS A 393 -2.48 2.85 15.08
CA HIS A 393 -2.81 1.45 14.80
C HIS A 393 -3.34 1.26 13.38
N LYS A 394 -4.15 2.19 12.87
CA LYS A 394 -4.60 2.20 11.46
C LYS A 394 -3.43 2.38 10.50
N LYS A 395 -2.49 3.27 10.81
CA LYS A 395 -1.29 3.45 9.98
C LYS A 395 -0.37 2.23 10.03
N LEU A 396 -0.20 1.60 11.19
CA LEU A 396 0.55 0.34 11.32
C LEU A 396 -0.11 -0.79 10.52
N TYR A 397 -1.44 -0.92 10.62
CA TYR A 397 -2.22 -1.86 9.81
C TYR A 397 -1.94 -1.70 8.32
N ARG A 398 -1.98 -0.45 7.85
CA ARG A 398 -1.69 -0.08 6.47
C ARG A 398 -0.22 -0.35 6.11
N GLN A 399 0.75 -0.06 6.96
CA GLN A 399 2.15 -0.46 6.70
C GLN A 399 2.28 -1.99 6.61
N ARG A 400 1.54 -2.75 7.40
CA ARG A 400 1.64 -4.21 7.38
C ARG A 400 0.92 -4.90 6.21
N ALA A 401 0.25 -4.16 5.34
CA ALA A 401 -0.43 -4.69 4.15
C ALA A 401 -1.48 -5.78 4.45
N TRP A 402 -2.00 -5.87 5.68
CA TRP A 402 -2.88 -6.96 6.10
C TRP A 402 -4.20 -7.02 5.34
N VAL A 403 -4.63 -5.91 4.72
CA VAL A 403 -5.83 -5.90 3.86
C VAL A 403 -5.71 -6.83 2.66
N PHE A 404 -4.49 -7.16 2.22
CA PHE A 404 -4.26 -7.90 0.98
C PHE A 404 -4.20 -9.41 1.16
N PHE A 405 -3.82 -9.91 2.33
CA PHE A 405 -3.48 -11.31 2.54
C PHE A 405 -4.68 -12.19 2.92
N ASP A 406 -4.69 -13.41 2.39
CA ASP A 406 -5.71 -14.41 2.71
C ASP A 406 -5.43 -15.13 4.04
N ASP A 407 -4.19 -15.13 4.52
CA ASP A 407 -3.74 -15.79 5.74
C ASP A 407 -2.52 -15.07 6.35
N ASP A 408 -1.97 -15.62 7.43
CA ASP A 408 -0.81 -15.08 8.15
C ASP A 408 0.54 -15.68 7.70
N ARG A 409 0.59 -16.45 6.60
CA ARG A 409 1.80 -17.19 6.19
C ARG A 409 3.00 -16.31 5.89
N LEU A 410 2.76 -15.07 5.48
CA LEU A 410 3.79 -14.08 5.16
C LEU A 410 4.16 -13.21 6.37
N ILE A 411 3.63 -13.52 7.56
CA ILE A 411 3.79 -12.71 8.76
C ILE A 411 4.39 -13.55 9.89
N HIS A 412 5.72 -13.58 9.94
CA HIS A 412 6.46 -14.45 10.86
C HIS A 412 6.38 -14.07 12.36
N LEU A 413 5.73 -12.96 12.76
CA LEU A 413 5.90 -12.39 14.11
C LEU A 413 4.64 -12.01 14.90
N LEU A 414 3.44 -12.21 14.37
CA LEU A 414 2.26 -11.75 15.11
C LEU A 414 1.80 -12.69 16.23
N ALA A 415 2.40 -13.90 16.32
CA ALA A 415 2.11 -14.86 17.38
C ALA A 415 2.30 -14.29 18.82
N GLU A 416 3.13 -13.26 18.98
CA GLU A 416 3.41 -12.65 20.28
C GLU A 416 2.70 -11.29 20.52
N SER A 417 2.17 -10.65 19.48
CA SER A 417 1.53 -9.35 19.62
C SER A 417 0.18 -9.46 20.37
N ARG A 418 -0.08 -8.54 21.32
CA ARG A 418 -1.35 -8.50 22.08
C ARG A 418 -2.59 -8.41 21.18
N ILE A 419 -2.45 -7.90 19.95
CA ILE A 419 -3.51 -7.87 18.93
C ILE A 419 -4.06 -9.27 18.65
N PHE A 420 -3.24 -10.32 18.77
CA PHE A 420 -3.63 -11.72 18.52
C PHE A 420 -3.93 -12.52 19.79
N ARG A 421 -3.46 -12.09 20.96
CA ARG A 421 -3.71 -12.78 22.24
C ARG A 421 -5.09 -12.45 22.84
N ARG A 422 -6.16 -13.04 22.28
CA ARG A 422 -7.38 -13.39 23.05
C ARG A 422 -8.28 -14.41 22.33
N ARG A 423 -8.00 -15.70 22.52
CA ARG A 423 -8.96 -16.79 22.87
C ARG A 423 -8.29 -18.18 22.75
N LYS A 424 -7.83 -18.73 23.88
CA LYS A 424 -7.87 -20.19 24.15
C LYS A 424 -8.56 -20.54 25.48
N THR A 425 -8.91 -19.57 26.32
CA THR A 425 -9.44 -19.83 27.67
C THR A 425 -10.96 -19.74 27.83
N SER A 426 -11.71 -19.29 26.81
CA SER A 426 -13.19 -19.17 26.91
C SER A 426 -13.96 -20.40 26.43
N SER A 427 -13.31 -21.40 25.81
CA SER A 427 -13.99 -22.62 25.35
C SER A 427 -13.92 -23.78 26.35
N ARG A 428 -12.93 -23.79 27.27
CA ARG A 428 -12.84 -24.83 28.33
C ARG A 428 -13.66 -24.54 29.60
N ARG A 429 -14.03 -23.28 29.88
CA ARG A 429 -14.87 -22.97 31.05
C ARG A 429 -16.36 -23.26 30.86
N ASN A 430 -16.85 -23.33 29.62
CA ASN A 430 -18.25 -23.66 29.33
C ASN A 430 -18.51 -25.15 29.11
N LEU A 431 -17.47 -25.99 29.20
CA LEU A 431 -17.60 -27.46 29.18
C LEU A 431 -17.49 -28.10 30.57
N ILE A 432 -17.16 -27.31 31.62
CA ILE A 432 -17.03 -27.80 33.01
C ILE A 432 -18.19 -27.32 33.89
N THR A 433 -18.95 -26.29 33.48
CA THR A 433 -20.17 -25.84 34.18
C THR A 433 -21.48 -26.49 33.68
N ARG A 434 -21.41 -27.49 32.80
CA ARG A 434 -22.59 -28.24 32.32
C ARG A 434 -22.64 -29.72 32.74
N THR A 435 -21.71 -30.17 33.57
CA THR A 435 -21.65 -31.54 34.11
C THR A 435 -21.73 -31.61 35.64
N LEU A 436 -22.15 -30.54 36.30
CA LEU A 436 -22.42 -30.51 37.74
C LEU A 436 -23.66 -29.66 38.02
N ASN A 437 -24.82 -30.10 37.55
CA ASN A 437 -26.12 -29.65 38.03
C ASN A 437 -27.11 -30.81 37.89
N GLY A 438 -27.01 -31.71 38.85
CA GLY A 438 -27.86 -32.88 38.92
C GLY A 438 -27.67 -33.58 40.25
N THR A 439 -28.02 -32.92 41.36
CA THR A 439 -28.65 -33.53 42.56
C THR A 439 -28.89 -32.47 43.64
N ARG A 440 -30.10 -32.53 44.21
CA ARG A 440 -30.66 -31.72 45.29
C ARG A 440 -29.86 -31.82 46.60
N GLY A 441 -29.94 -30.76 47.41
CA GLY A 441 -30.19 -30.88 48.85
C GLY A 441 -29.17 -30.23 49.79
N GLY A 442 -29.64 -29.24 50.56
CA GLY A 442 -29.29 -29.12 51.98
C GLY A 442 -28.11 -28.22 52.40
N CYS A 443 -28.46 -27.07 52.98
CA CYS A 443 -27.89 -26.43 54.19
C CYS A 443 -26.36 -26.16 54.30
N GLY A 444 -26.03 -24.85 54.36
CA GLY A 444 -24.97 -24.29 55.21
C GLY A 444 -23.53 -24.40 54.73
N ASP A 445 -22.86 -23.28 54.44
CA ASP A 445 -21.89 -22.69 55.38
C ASP A 445 -21.11 -21.52 54.74
N ARG A 446 -21.00 -20.43 55.48
CA ARG A 446 -20.36 -19.16 55.12
C ARG A 446 -18.84 -19.30 55.26
N ARG A 447 -18.14 -19.87 54.27
CA ARG A 447 -16.66 -19.90 54.29
C ARG A 447 -15.94 -19.59 52.98
N LEU A 448 -16.64 -19.31 51.87
CA LEU A 448 -15.99 -19.02 50.58
C LEU A 448 -15.78 -17.53 50.25
N MET A 449 -16.16 -16.62 51.15
CA MET A 449 -16.06 -15.15 50.97
C MET A 449 -14.92 -14.48 51.79
N ARG A 450 -13.99 -15.26 52.37
CA ARG A 450 -12.81 -14.73 53.09
C ARG A 450 -11.46 -15.01 52.43
N LEU A 451 -11.40 -15.80 51.37
CA LEU A 451 -10.12 -16.21 50.75
C LEU A 451 -9.74 -15.45 49.48
N LEU A 452 -10.55 -14.47 49.05
CA LEU A 452 -10.27 -13.64 47.87
C LEU A 452 -9.93 -12.18 48.18
N LEU A 453 -9.75 -11.83 49.46
CA LEU A 453 -9.39 -10.47 49.90
C LEU A 453 -8.01 -10.35 50.56
N GLN A 454 -7.13 -11.36 50.44
CA GLN A 454 -5.81 -11.36 51.12
C GLN A 454 -4.58 -11.58 50.22
N ILE A 455 -4.70 -11.45 48.88
CA ILE A 455 -3.55 -11.56 47.95
C ILE A 455 -3.38 -10.26 47.15
N ASN A 456 -3.69 -9.10 47.74
CA ASN A 456 -3.49 -7.80 47.09
C ASN A 456 -2.81 -6.75 47.99
N HIS A 457 -2.01 -7.18 48.97
CA HIS A 457 -1.13 -6.29 49.69
C HIS A 457 0.20 -6.98 50.03
N ARG A 458 1.29 -6.27 49.75
CA ARG A 458 2.69 -6.51 50.13
C ARG A 458 3.56 -7.30 49.14
N SER A 459 4.20 -6.55 48.24
CA SER A 459 5.66 -6.64 48.07
C SER A 459 6.17 -5.39 47.35
N GLY A 460 6.54 -4.41 48.15
CA GLY A 460 7.34 -3.26 47.76
C GLY A 460 7.88 -2.66 49.04
N THR A 461 9.18 -2.79 49.29
CA THR A 461 9.99 -1.88 50.10
C THR A 461 11.46 -2.16 49.82
N ALA A 462 12.17 -1.12 49.42
CA ALA A 462 13.62 -1.03 49.37
C ALA A 462 14.11 -0.24 50.59
N ASP A 463 15.25 -0.67 51.11
CA ASP A 463 16.41 0.08 51.61
C ASP A 463 16.37 1.11 52.76
N ASN A 464 17.34 0.84 53.67
CA ASN A 464 18.30 1.74 54.35
C ASN A 464 17.87 2.60 55.55
N ALA A 465 18.47 2.35 56.73
CA ALA A 465 19.74 2.96 57.19
C ALA A 465 19.88 2.96 58.74
N GLY A 466 21.11 2.83 59.25
CA GLY A 466 21.49 3.08 60.66
C GLY A 466 22.69 2.25 61.15
N HIS A 467 23.90 2.45 60.63
CA HIS A 467 25.01 3.24 61.22
C HIS A 467 25.64 2.74 62.55
N LEU A 468 26.93 2.33 62.48
CA LEU A 468 28.13 2.82 63.21
C LEU A 468 29.06 1.77 63.87
N LEU A 469 30.33 1.84 63.43
CA LEU A 469 31.63 1.65 64.13
C LEU A 469 32.01 0.20 64.54
N LYS A 470 33.26 -0.28 64.46
CA LYS A 470 34.61 0.30 64.32
C LYS A 470 35.60 -0.86 64.07
N THR A 471 36.70 -0.61 63.35
CA THR A 471 38.08 -1.19 63.47
C THR A 471 38.21 -2.65 63.96
N ARG A 472 38.84 -3.56 63.23
CA ARG A 472 40.26 -3.57 62.83
C ARG A 472 40.49 -4.67 61.80
#